data_AF-M5XZW9-F1
#
_entry.id   AF-M5XZW9-F1
#
_cell.length_a   1.000
_cell.length_b   1.000
_cell.length_c   1.000
_cell.angle_alpha   90.00
_cell.angle_beta   90.00
_cell.angle_gamma   90.00
#
_symmetry.space_group_name_H-M   'P 1'
#
loop_
_entity.id
_entity.type
_entity.pdbx_description
1 polymer ?
#
loop_
_entity_poly.entity_id
_entity_poly.type
_entity_poly.pdbx_seq_one_letter_code
_entity_poly.pdbx_strand_id
1 'polypeptide(L)'
;MAAAAKSNSDNLTLDKVREALIRQEDTIVFRLIQRANFPVNSPTYDEKFASFSGSLLQFVVKETEALQSKVGRYENPEEQPFSPENLPPSLVPPQANPPVLHPAAASININEKIWDFYFNQLLSLFAVPGDDGNYASTASSDLDCLQAISRRIHYGYYVAEVKFKDAPQDYEPAIRAQVLHHRVIKPYSKRG
;
A
#
# COMPACT_ATOMS: atom_id res chain seq x y z
N MET A 1 -9.00 -41.23 6.59
CA MET A 1 -9.84 -40.39 5.72
C MET A 1 -9.23 -39.00 5.69
N ALA A 2 -8.57 -38.66 4.59
CA ALA A 2 -7.91 -37.37 4.43
C ALA A 2 -8.96 -36.30 4.14
N ALA A 3 -9.07 -35.29 4.99
CA ALA A 3 -9.79 -34.08 4.66
C ALA A 3 -9.02 -33.40 3.51
N ALA A 4 -9.65 -33.30 2.35
CA ALA A 4 -9.11 -32.53 1.24
C ALA A 4 -8.86 -31.10 1.73
N ALA A 5 -7.60 -30.66 1.70
CA ALA A 5 -7.26 -29.27 1.92
C ALA A 5 -7.97 -28.45 0.84
N LYS A 6 -9.01 -27.70 1.24
CA LYS A 6 -9.66 -26.70 0.37
C LYS A 6 -8.55 -25.81 -0.21
N SER A 7 -8.41 -25.79 -1.52
CA SER A 7 -7.51 -24.84 -2.18
C SER A 7 -8.01 -23.43 -1.86
N ASN A 8 -7.21 -22.65 -1.15
CA ASN A 8 -7.49 -21.25 -0.80
C ASN A 8 -7.67 -20.34 -2.04
N SER A 9 -7.51 -20.86 -3.27
CA SER A 9 -7.97 -20.22 -4.49
C SER A 9 -9.47 -19.90 -4.48
N ASP A 10 -10.27 -20.67 -3.73
CA ASP A 10 -11.71 -20.43 -3.54
C ASP A 10 -12.01 -19.25 -2.61
N ASN A 11 -10.98 -18.66 -1.98
CA ASN A 11 -11.15 -17.56 -1.03
C ASN A 11 -10.97 -16.16 -1.63
N LEU A 12 -10.46 -16.02 -2.86
CA LEU A 12 -10.35 -14.73 -3.54
C LEU A 12 -11.52 -14.54 -4.52
N THR A 13 -12.55 -13.80 -4.11
CA THR A 13 -13.71 -13.49 -4.95
C THR A 13 -13.79 -11.99 -5.24
N LEU A 14 -14.48 -11.61 -6.33
CA LEU A 14 -14.69 -10.20 -6.69
C LEU A 14 -15.39 -9.43 -5.56
N ASP A 15 -16.32 -10.07 -4.84
CA ASP A 15 -17.05 -9.45 -3.74
C ASP A 15 -16.14 -9.18 -2.53
N LYS A 16 -15.29 -10.14 -2.14
CA LYS A 16 -14.31 -9.92 -1.06
C LYS A 16 -13.31 -8.84 -1.41
N VAL A 17 -12.83 -8.81 -2.66
CA VAL A 17 -11.97 -7.73 -3.15
C VAL A 17 -12.70 -6.40 -3.07
N ARG A 18 -13.96 -6.32 -3.51
CA ARG A 18 -14.76 -5.09 -3.42
C ARG A 18 -14.92 -4.60 -1.98
N GLU A 19 -15.26 -5.48 -1.05
CA GLU A 19 -15.39 -5.14 0.37
C GLU A 19 -14.06 -4.65 0.97
N ALA A 20 -12.94 -5.30 0.62
CA ALA A 20 -11.62 -4.87 1.07
C ALA A 20 -11.27 -3.47 0.54
N LEU A 21 -11.58 -3.18 -0.73
CA LEU A 21 -11.34 -1.87 -1.33
C LEU A 21 -12.19 -0.77 -0.69
N ILE A 22 -13.45 -1.06 -0.33
CA ILE A 22 -14.31 -0.11 0.40
C ILE A 22 -13.70 0.22 1.77
N ARG A 23 -13.30 -0.79 2.55
CA ARG A 23 -12.67 -0.56 3.86
C ARG A 23 -11.36 0.22 3.76
N GLN A 24 -10.56 -0.05 2.72
CA GLN A 24 -9.31 0.67 2.49
C GLN A 24 -9.55 2.13 2.08
N GLU A 25 -10.63 2.40 1.32
CA GLU A 25 -11.06 3.77 1.01
C GLU A 25 -11.42 4.54 2.28
N ASP A 26 -12.27 3.97 3.14
CA ASP A 26 -12.64 4.58 4.43
C ASP A 26 -11.41 4.84 5.30
N THR A 27 -10.46 3.89 5.32
CA THR A 27 -9.20 4.03 6.06
C THR A 27 -8.39 5.21 5.53
N ILE A 28 -8.22 5.33 4.21
CA ILE A 28 -7.46 6.44 3.61
C ILE A 28 -8.12 7.77 3.94
N VAL A 29 -9.43 7.89 3.74
CA VAL A 29 -10.18 9.12 4.05
C VAL A 29 -9.96 9.51 5.51
N PHE A 30 -10.09 8.56 6.43
CA PHE A 30 -9.86 8.82 7.85
C PHE A 30 -8.42 9.27 8.14
N ARG A 31 -7.40 8.60 7.58
CA ARG A 31 -5.99 8.99 7.80
C ARG A 31 -5.68 10.38 7.23
N LEU A 32 -6.21 10.73 6.07
CA LEU A 32 -6.05 12.06 5.48
C LEU A 32 -6.70 13.13 6.37
N ILE A 33 -7.90 12.88 6.91
CA ILE A 33 -8.55 13.78 7.88
C ILE A 33 -7.67 13.94 9.13
N GLN A 34 -7.08 12.86 9.66
CA GLN A 34 -6.19 12.95 10.81
C GLN A 34 -4.93 13.77 10.50
N ARG A 35 -4.31 13.58 9.33
CA ARG A 35 -3.14 14.37 8.91
C ARG A 35 -3.49 15.84 8.71
N ALA A 36 -4.70 16.16 8.27
CA ALA A 36 -5.18 17.54 8.06
C ALA A 36 -5.29 18.35 9.36
N ASN A 37 -5.27 17.70 10.54
CA ASN A 37 -5.25 18.41 11.83
C ASN A 37 -3.92 19.14 12.10
N PHE A 38 -2.87 18.82 11.33
CA PHE A 38 -1.56 19.47 11.44
C PHE A 38 -1.30 20.31 10.18
N PRO A 39 -0.62 21.46 10.30
CA PRO A 39 -0.16 22.18 9.12
C PRO A 39 0.95 21.39 8.40
N VAL A 40 1.52 21.97 7.35
CA VAL A 40 2.60 21.32 6.57
C VAL A 40 3.76 20.92 7.49
N ASN A 41 4.13 21.73 8.49
CA ASN A 41 5.21 21.40 9.42
C ASN A 41 6.51 21.04 8.68
N SER A 42 6.95 21.93 7.78
CA SER A 42 8.12 21.74 6.91
C SER A 42 9.39 21.20 7.58
N PRO A 43 9.72 21.55 8.85
CA PRO A 43 10.88 20.96 9.52
C PRO A 43 10.84 19.42 9.63
N THR A 44 9.65 18.82 9.60
CA THR A 44 9.46 17.35 9.60
C THR A 44 10.15 16.68 8.40
N TYR A 45 10.28 17.40 7.29
CA TYR A 45 10.82 16.91 6.02
C TYR A 45 12.24 17.42 5.74
N ASP A 46 12.77 18.33 6.56
CA ASP A 46 14.11 18.89 6.40
C ASP A 46 15.17 17.99 7.05
N GLU A 47 16.19 17.62 6.28
CA GLU A 47 17.33 16.81 6.76
C GLU A 47 18.21 17.58 7.77
N LYS A 48 18.13 18.91 7.81
CA LYS A 48 18.90 19.75 8.74
C LYS A 48 18.21 19.92 10.08
N PHE A 49 16.96 19.49 10.21
CA PHE A 49 16.16 19.72 11.40
C PHE A 49 16.64 18.93 12.62
N ALA A 50 17.18 17.73 12.40
CA ALA A 50 17.56 16.82 13.48
C ALA A 50 19.00 16.31 13.34
N SER A 51 19.54 15.75 14.42
CA SER A 51 20.94 15.28 14.50
C SER A 51 21.17 13.87 13.95
N PHE A 52 20.13 13.20 13.44
CA PHE A 52 20.25 11.91 12.75
C PHE A 52 20.34 12.10 11.24
N SER A 53 20.83 11.08 10.52
CA SER A 53 20.93 11.13 9.06
C SER A 53 19.55 11.07 8.40
N GLY A 54 19.18 12.14 7.71
CA GLY A 54 17.90 12.27 6.99
C GLY A 54 16.86 13.10 7.75
N SER A 55 15.67 13.24 7.17
CA SER A 55 14.58 13.99 7.78
C SER A 55 13.88 13.22 8.90
N LEU A 56 13.15 13.92 9.78
CA LEU A 56 12.37 13.28 10.86
C LEU A 56 11.40 12.23 10.31
N LEU A 57 10.75 12.55 9.20
CA LEU A 57 9.89 11.61 8.50
C LEU A 57 10.65 10.33 8.09
N GLN A 58 11.80 10.47 7.42
CA GLN A 58 12.59 9.31 6.99
C GLN A 58 13.03 8.45 8.16
N PHE A 59 13.40 9.07 9.28
CA PHE A 59 13.74 8.36 10.51
C PHE A 59 12.53 7.58 11.06
N VAL A 60 11.38 8.24 11.21
CA VAL A 60 10.13 7.61 11.70
C VAL A 60 9.71 6.44 10.81
N VAL A 61 9.77 6.60 9.48
CA VAL A 61 9.46 5.54 8.51
C VAL A 61 10.40 4.36 8.74
N LYS A 62 11.72 4.57 8.66
CA LYS A 62 12.71 3.49 8.78
C LYS A 62 12.59 2.71 10.09
N GLU A 63 12.52 3.40 11.22
CA GLU A 63 12.44 2.76 12.53
C GLU A 63 11.11 2.02 12.73
N THR A 64 10.00 2.60 12.26
CA THR A 64 8.69 1.95 12.37
C THR A 64 8.58 0.73 11.47
N GLU A 65 9.06 0.82 10.22
CA GLU A 65 9.08 -0.33 9.32
C GLU A 65 10.01 -1.43 9.83
N ALA A 66 11.16 -1.08 10.39
CA ALA A 66 12.06 -2.05 11.02
C ALA A 66 11.38 -2.80 12.18
N LEU A 67 10.65 -2.07 13.05
CA LEU A 67 9.86 -2.68 14.13
C LEU A 67 8.76 -3.59 13.57
N GLN A 68 8.00 -3.11 12.58
CA GLN A 68 6.89 -3.85 11.96
C GLN A 68 7.38 -5.10 11.22
N SER A 69 8.57 -5.07 10.62
CA SER A 69 9.19 -6.22 9.98
C SER A 69 9.51 -7.33 10.97
N LYS A 70 10.05 -7.00 12.15
CA LYS A 70 10.34 -7.98 13.21
C LYS A 70 9.09 -8.75 13.68
N VAL A 71 7.91 -8.14 13.57
CA VAL A 71 6.62 -8.78 13.93
C VAL A 71 5.86 -9.32 12.72
N GLY A 72 6.54 -9.48 11.58
CA GLY A 72 6.02 -10.18 10.41
C GLY A 72 5.06 -9.37 9.55
N ARG A 73 5.01 -8.03 9.66
CA ARG A 73 4.11 -7.20 8.84
C ARG A 73 4.30 -7.46 7.34
N TYR A 74 5.54 -7.50 6.88
CA TYR A 74 5.87 -7.63 5.46
C TYR A 74 5.93 -9.09 4.98
N GLU A 75 5.63 -10.06 5.85
CA GLU A 75 5.28 -11.42 5.42
C GLU A 75 3.85 -11.46 4.83
N ASN A 76 3.03 -10.43 5.12
CA ASN A 76 1.74 -10.27 4.49
C ASN A 76 1.91 -9.70 3.07
N PRO A 77 1.45 -10.42 2.02
CA PRO A 77 1.57 -9.95 0.63
C PRO A 77 0.80 -8.66 0.32
N GLU A 78 -0.11 -8.23 1.19
CA GLU A 78 -0.81 -6.94 1.06
C GLU A 78 0.01 -5.73 1.54
N GLU A 79 1.13 -5.95 2.24
CA GLU A 79 1.95 -4.90 2.84
C GLU A 79 3.25 -4.72 2.06
N GLN A 80 3.57 -3.48 1.71
CA GLN A 80 4.79 -3.16 0.94
C GLN A 80 5.59 -2.08 1.70
N PRO A 81 6.89 -2.32 1.96
CA PRO A 81 7.71 -1.37 2.70
C PRO A 81 8.18 -0.19 1.84
N PHE A 82 8.35 0.97 2.45
CA PHE A 82 8.98 2.16 1.85
C PHE A 82 10.51 2.11 1.94
N SER A 83 11.08 1.35 2.88
CA SER A 83 12.53 1.19 3.09
C SER A 83 12.96 -0.29 3.07
N PRO A 84 12.81 -1.01 1.93
CA PRO A 84 13.06 -2.46 1.84
C PRO A 84 14.51 -2.87 2.14
N GLU A 85 15.49 -2.01 1.82
CA GLU A 85 16.92 -2.28 1.92
C GLU A 85 17.40 -2.62 3.35
N ASN A 86 16.67 -2.14 4.38
CA ASN A 86 17.13 -2.14 5.77
C ASN A 86 16.19 -2.91 6.72
N LEU A 87 15.34 -3.79 6.18
CA LEU A 87 14.38 -4.50 7.01
C LEU A 87 15.03 -5.68 7.75
N PRO A 88 14.89 -5.75 9.09
CA PRO A 88 15.31 -6.90 9.86
C PRO A 88 14.40 -8.11 9.57
N PRO A 89 14.91 -9.35 9.72
CA PRO A 89 14.11 -10.55 9.53
C PRO A 89 12.98 -10.64 10.56
N SER A 90 11.86 -11.27 10.17
CA SER A 90 10.76 -11.56 11.06
C SER A 90 11.21 -12.49 12.21
N LEU A 91 10.81 -12.13 13.44
CA LEU A 91 11.01 -12.94 14.65
C LEU A 91 9.83 -13.86 14.94
N VAL A 92 8.72 -13.70 14.19
CA VAL A 92 7.54 -14.54 14.31
C VAL A 92 7.49 -15.56 13.16
N PRO A 93 6.96 -16.78 13.39
CA PRO A 93 6.83 -17.78 12.34
C PRO A 93 5.99 -17.28 11.16
N PRO A 94 6.36 -17.60 9.91
CA PRO A 94 5.55 -17.27 8.74
C PRO A 94 4.18 -17.93 8.82
N GLN A 95 3.15 -17.25 8.33
CA GLN A 95 1.84 -17.88 8.16
C GLN A 95 1.89 -18.89 7.01
N ALA A 96 1.44 -20.12 7.27
CA ALA A 96 1.36 -21.18 6.27
C ALA A 96 0.14 -21.00 5.35
N ASN A 97 0.08 -19.88 4.63
CA ASN A 97 -0.96 -19.63 3.63
C ASN A 97 -0.43 -19.97 2.23
N PRO A 98 -1.16 -20.75 1.42
CA PRO A 98 -0.77 -20.97 0.04
C PRO A 98 -0.82 -19.65 -0.75
N PRO A 99 0.10 -19.46 -1.70
CA PRO A 99 0.19 -18.21 -2.46
C PRO A 99 -1.08 -17.98 -3.27
N VAL A 100 -1.70 -16.81 -3.08
CA VAL A 100 -2.91 -16.40 -3.80
C VAL A 100 -2.57 -15.67 -5.10
N LEU A 101 -1.48 -14.89 -5.09
CA LEU A 101 -1.00 -14.09 -6.21
C LEU A 101 0.08 -14.84 -6.99
N HIS A 102 0.21 -14.53 -8.29
CA HIS A 102 1.34 -14.96 -9.10
C HIS A 102 2.68 -14.46 -8.50
N PRO A 103 3.78 -15.25 -8.52
CA PRO A 103 5.07 -14.87 -7.94
C PRO A 103 5.63 -13.52 -8.40
N ALA A 104 5.31 -13.10 -9.63
CA ALA A 104 5.69 -11.79 -10.15
C ALA A 104 5.20 -10.62 -9.27
N ALA A 105 4.11 -10.77 -8.52
CA ALA A 105 3.61 -9.74 -7.62
C ALA A 105 4.64 -9.36 -6.53
N ALA A 106 5.45 -10.32 -6.08
CA ALA A 106 6.49 -10.09 -5.07
C ALA A 106 7.62 -9.16 -5.56
N SER A 107 7.79 -9.01 -6.88
CA SER A 107 8.79 -8.10 -7.47
C SER A 107 8.27 -6.69 -7.77
N ILE A 108 7.00 -6.40 -7.49
CA ILE A 108 6.40 -5.11 -7.82
C ILE A 108 6.16 -4.31 -6.55
N ASN A 109 7.01 -3.32 -6.32
CA ASN A 109 6.82 -2.30 -5.30
C ASN A 109 6.98 -0.92 -5.95
N ILE A 110 5.92 -0.11 -5.92
CA ILE A 110 5.90 1.24 -6.51
C ILE A 110 5.84 2.34 -5.44
N ASN A 111 6.25 2.04 -4.20
CA ASN A 111 6.21 2.97 -3.08
C ASN A 111 7.00 4.27 -3.32
N GLU A 112 8.07 4.24 -4.11
CA GLU A 112 8.78 5.46 -4.53
C GLU A 112 7.84 6.44 -5.25
N LYS A 113 7.03 5.95 -6.19
CA LYS A 113 6.06 6.79 -6.91
C LYS A 113 4.92 7.28 -6.01
N ILE A 114 4.51 6.44 -5.04
CA ILE A 114 3.47 6.79 -4.07
C ILE A 114 3.98 7.89 -3.14
N TRP A 115 5.23 7.76 -2.68
CA TRP A 115 5.92 8.76 -1.88
C TRP A 115 5.99 10.10 -2.61
N ASP A 116 6.46 10.10 -3.86
CA ASP A 116 6.54 11.31 -4.67
C ASP A 116 5.18 11.94 -4.90
N PHE A 117 4.16 11.13 -5.22
CA PHE A 117 2.80 11.62 -5.38
C PHE A 117 2.26 12.24 -4.08
N TYR A 118 2.48 11.59 -2.94
CA TYR A 118 2.00 12.05 -1.65
C TYR A 118 2.57 13.44 -1.30
N PHE A 119 3.90 13.59 -1.33
CA PHE A 119 4.55 14.83 -0.89
C PHE A 119 4.51 15.95 -1.95
N ASN A 120 4.64 15.61 -3.24
CA ASN A 120 4.74 16.63 -4.29
C ASN A 120 3.38 17.07 -4.85
N GLN A 121 2.31 16.30 -4.61
CA GLN A 121 0.99 16.59 -5.19
C GLN A 121 -0.14 16.53 -4.16
N LEU A 122 -0.25 15.46 -3.38
CA LEU A 122 -1.43 15.24 -2.54
C LEU A 122 -1.44 16.11 -1.28
N LEU A 123 -0.33 16.18 -0.55
CA LEU A 123 -0.24 16.83 0.76
C LEU A 123 -0.68 18.31 0.71
N SER A 124 -0.27 19.04 -0.32
CA SER A 124 -0.60 20.47 -0.50
C SER A 124 -2.07 20.74 -0.79
N LEU A 125 -2.86 19.71 -1.14
CA LEU A 125 -4.29 19.86 -1.40
C LEU A 125 -5.12 19.94 -0.12
N PHE A 126 -4.60 19.48 1.01
CA PHE A 126 -5.38 19.38 2.25
C PHE A 126 -4.65 19.86 3.52
N ALA A 127 -3.31 19.88 3.54
CA ALA A 127 -2.55 20.44 4.66
C ALA A 127 -2.32 21.94 4.46
N VAL A 128 -2.72 22.74 5.45
CA VAL A 128 -2.54 24.20 5.40
C VAL A 128 -1.06 24.57 5.61
N PRO A 129 -0.54 25.61 4.93
CA PRO A 129 0.79 26.14 5.24
C PRO A 129 0.87 26.59 6.70
N GLY A 130 1.96 26.26 7.38
CA GLY A 130 2.18 26.67 8.76
C GLY A 130 3.09 25.72 9.52
N ASP A 131 3.31 26.09 10.77
CA ASP A 131 4.10 25.33 11.72
C ASP A 131 3.44 25.42 13.10
N ASP A 132 3.08 24.28 13.68
CA ASP A 132 2.50 24.18 15.02
C ASP A 132 3.41 23.43 16.00
N GLY A 133 4.61 23.04 15.59
CA GLY A 133 5.56 22.28 16.39
C GLY A 133 5.26 20.79 16.56
N ASN A 134 4.14 20.26 16.05
CA ASN A 134 3.74 18.87 16.23
C ASN A 134 4.39 17.92 15.21
N TYR A 135 5.73 17.98 15.08
CA TYR A 135 6.48 17.26 14.04
C TYR A 135 6.39 15.74 14.16
N ALA A 136 6.42 15.20 15.39
CA ALA A 136 6.31 13.76 15.61
C ALA A 136 4.93 13.23 15.19
N SER A 137 3.86 13.90 15.61
CA SER A 137 2.48 13.56 15.23
C SER A 137 2.24 13.71 13.72
N THR A 138 2.87 14.72 13.11
CA THR A 138 2.88 14.92 11.65
C THR A 138 3.52 13.73 10.94
N ALA A 139 4.76 13.37 11.30
CA ALA A 139 5.48 12.26 10.70
C ALA A 139 4.75 10.92 10.87
N SER A 140 4.17 10.65 12.04
CA SER A 140 3.36 9.45 12.26
C SER A 140 2.10 9.43 11.40
N SER A 141 1.41 10.58 11.27
CA SER A 141 0.21 10.69 10.44
C SER A 141 0.52 10.56 8.95
N ASP A 142 1.67 11.08 8.51
CA ASP A 142 2.18 10.89 7.14
C ASP A 142 2.45 9.41 6.85
N LEU A 143 3.13 8.72 7.77
CA LEU A 143 3.39 7.27 7.63
C LEU A 143 2.09 6.47 7.56
N ASP A 144 1.10 6.79 8.40
CA ASP A 144 -0.22 6.15 8.36
C ASP A 144 -0.90 6.33 6.99
N CYS A 145 -0.85 7.54 6.43
CA CYS A 145 -1.38 7.82 5.10
C CYS A 145 -0.64 7.03 4.02
N LEU A 146 0.69 7.07 4.03
CA LEU A 146 1.56 6.37 3.09
C LEU A 146 1.30 4.86 3.10
N GLN A 147 1.21 4.23 4.27
CA GLN A 147 0.93 2.81 4.39
C GLN A 147 -0.49 2.46 3.90
N ALA A 148 -1.50 3.27 4.22
CA ALA A 148 -2.87 3.04 3.76
C ALA A 148 -2.99 3.18 2.23
N ILE A 149 -2.38 4.22 1.65
CA ILE A 149 -2.34 4.46 0.21
C ILE A 149 -1.56 3.35 -0.50
N SER A 150 -0.40 2.97 0.04
CA SER A 150 0.41 1.87 -0.49
C SER A 150 -0.40 0.59 -0.60
N ARG A 151 -1.04 0.17 0.50
CA ARG A 151 -1.87 -1.03 0.50
C ARG A 151 -3.00 -0.95 -0.53
N ARG A 152 -3.69 0.18 -0.64
CA ARG A 152 -4.80 0.38 -1.59
C ARG A 152 -4.39 0.33 -3.05
N ILE A 153 -3.22 0.87 -3.37
CA ILE A 153 -2.69 0.87 -4.73
C ILE A 153 -2.18 -0.52 -5.09
N HIS A 154 -1.38 -1.14 -4.21
CA HIS A 154 -0.85 -2.50 -4.41
C HIS A 154 -1.95 -3.57 -4.36
N TYR A 155 -3.12 -3.29 -3.75
CA TYR A 155 -4.29 -4.15 -3.84
C TYR A 155 -4.77 -4.39 -5.28
N GLY A 156 -4.31 -3.58 -6.23
CA GLY A 156 -4.47 -3.80 -7.67
C GLY A 156 -4.04 -5.20 -8.12
N TYR A 157 -3.10 -5.87 -7.43
CA TYR A 157 -2.70 -7.25 -7.76
C TYR A 157 -3.84 -8.24 -7.54
N TYR A 158 -4.57 -8.12 -6.43
CA TYR A 158 -5.74 -8.95 -6.14
C TYR A 158 -6.88 -8.68 -7.11
N VAL A 159 -7.06 -7.41 -7.51
CA VAL A 159 -8.03 -7.02 -8.55
C VAL A 159 -7.67 -7.63 -9.90
N ALA A 160 -6.38 -7.60 -10.27
CA ALA A 160 -5.91 -8.18 -11.52
C ALA A 160 -6.04 -9.71 -11.52
N GLU A 161 -5.61 -10.36 -10.43
CA GLU A 161 -5.68 -11.80 -10.24
C GLU A 161 -7.11 -12.33 -10.34
N VAL A 162 -8.06 -11.70 -9.63
CA VAL A 162 -9.47 -12.15 -9.64
C VAL A 162 -10.13 -11.93 -11.00
N LYS A 163 -9.80 -10.83 -11.69
CA LYS A 163 -10.30 -10.55 -13.05
C LYS A 163 -9.72 -11.54 -14.06
N PHE A 164 -8.42 -11.84 -13.96
CA PHE A 164 -7.77 -12.81 -14.82
C PHE A 164 -8.32 -14.21 -14.62
N LYS A 165 -8.56 -14.64 -13.38
CA LYS A 165 -9.19 -15.93 -13.07
C LYS A 165 -10.61 -16.06 -13.61
N ASP A 166 -11.39 -14.97 -13.60
CA ASP A 166 -12.78 -14.94 -14.10
C ASP A 166 -12.85 -15.05 -15.64
N ALA A 167 -11.96 -14.36 -16.37
CA ALA A 167 -11.96 -14.36 -17.83
C ALA A 167 -10.53 -14.30 -18.44
N PRO A 168 -9.72 -15.37 -18.33
CA PRO A 168 -8.32 -15.35 -18.81
C PRO A 168 -8.19 -14.93 -20.29
N GLN A 169 -9.11 -15.42 -21.14
CA GLN A 169 -9.16 -15.17 -22.57
C GLN A 169 -9.26 -13.68 -22.95
N ASP A 170 -9.82 -12.85 -22.06
CA ASP A 170 -9.96 -11.40 -22.31
C ASP A 170 -8.62 -10.67 -22.18
N TYR A 171 -7.68 -11.24 -21.44
CA TYR A 171 -6.40 -10.65 -21.08
C TYR A 171 -5.20 -11.31 -21.77
N GLU A 172 -5.24 -12.63 -21.99
CA GLU A 172 -4.12 -13.41 -22.56
C GLU A 172 -3.53 -12.82 -23.85
N PRO A 173 -4.32 -12.41 -24.87
CA PRO A 173 -3.74 -11.83 -26.08
C PRO A 173 -2.96 -10.55 -25.81
N ALA A 174 -3.49 -9.68 -24.94
CA ALA A 174 -2.85 -8.41 -24.58
C ALA A 174 -1.63 -8.61 -23.67
N ILE A 175 -1.64 -9.62 -22.79
CA ILE A 175 -0.48 -10.02 -21.98
C ILE A 175 0.65 -10.50 -22.90
N ARG A 176 0.36 -11.41 -23.83
CA ARG A 176 1.36 -11.95 -24.77
C ARG A 176 1.94 -10.86 -25.68
N ALA A 177 1.13 -9.87 -26.05
CA ALA A 177 1.54 -8.73 -26.86
C ALA A 177 2.09 -7.53 -26.05
N GLN A 178 2.07 -7.58 -24.71
CA GLN A 178 2.51 -6.50 -23.82
C GLN A 178 1.78 -5.14 -24.02
N VAL A 179 0.46 -5.15 -24.26
CA VAL A 179 -0.35 -3.94 -24.59
C VAL A 179 -1.61 -3.75 -23.72
N LEU A 180 -1.55 -4.13 -22.44
CA LEU A 180 -2.72 -4.17 -21.53
C LEU A 180 -3.41 -2.82 -21.22
N HIS A 181 -2.83 -1.67 -21.57
CA HIS A 181 -3.24 -0.34 -21.10
C HIS A 181 -4.72 0.03 -21.32
N HIS A 182 -5.41 -0.54 -22.31
CA HIS A 182 -6.78 -0.14 -22.66
C HIS A 182 -7.90 -1.04 -22.12
N ARG A 183 -7.61 -2.24 -21.59
CA ARG A 183 -8.65 -3.24 -21.21
C ARG A 183 -8.95 -3.33 -19.72
N VAL A 184 -8.12 -2.75 -18.85
CA VAL A 184 -8.33 -2.80 -17.39
C VAL A 184 -9.40 -1.80 -16.92
N ILE A 185 -9.62 -0.73 -17.69
CA ILE A 185 -10.59 0.33 -17.43
C ILE A 185 -11.93 -0.07 -18.08
N LYS A 186 -12.87 -0.60 -17.29
CA LYS A 186 -14.28 -0.60 -17.73
C LYS A 186 -14.81 0.82 -17.52
N PRO A 187 -15.25 1.54 -18.57
CA PRO A 187 -15.95 2.79 -18.37
C PRO A 187 -17.16 2.54 -17.48
N TYR A 188 -17.46 3.48 -16.58
CA TYR A 188 -18.62 3.44 -15.70
C TYR A 188 -19.88 3.30 -16.58
N SER A 189 -20.42 2.09 -16.69
CA SER A 189 -21.70 1.87 -17.34
C SER A 189 -22.77 2.35 -16.36
N LYS A 190 -23.39 3.49 -16.66
CA LYS A 190 -24.65 3.88 -16.01
C LYS A 190 -25.63 2.73 -16.25
N ARG A 191 -25.96 1.97 -15.21
CA ARG A 191 -27.10 1.05 -15.28
C ARG A 191 -28.33 1.92 -15.54
N GLY A 192 -29.00 1.68 -16.66
CA GLY A 192 -30.34 2.18 -16.95
C GLY A 192 -31.38 1.49 -16.07
#